data_AF-A0A0F9DLM6-F1
#
_entry.id   AF-A0A0F9DLM6-F1
#
_cell.length_a   1.000
_cell.length_b   1.000
_cell.length_c   1.000
_cell.angle_alpha   90.00
_cell.angle_beta   90.00
_cell.angle_gamma   90.00
#
_symmetry.space_group_name_H-M   'P 1'
#
loop_
_entity.id
_entity.type
_entity.pdbx_description
1 polymer ?
#
loop_
_entity_poly.entity_id
_entity_poly.type
_entity_poly.pdbx_seq_one_letter_code
_entity_poly.pdbx_strand_id
1 'polypeptide(L)'
;MGSYNAGILHGAWIDATDPDLLHDDIQEMLAQSPEPDAEEWAIHDFDFHGVHIGEHDDIERVAAIGALIEEHGAAFAAYADNVGIDYATADGFQDAYCGEWDSERHYAEESFDDLYDIPDHLASYIDYDAIARDWFMGDFYSVDGDCGVFVFRNC
;
A
#
# COMPACT_ATOMS: atom_id res chain seq x y z
N MET A 1 18.02 -11.19 -23.28
CA MET A 1 19.38 -11.58 -23.71
C MET A 1 20.33 -10.61 -23.03
N GLY A 2 21.14 -11.11 -22.10
CA GLY A 2 21.94 -10.28 -21.21
C GLY A 2 23.13 -9.62 -21.90
N SER A 3 23.47 -8.43 -21.40
CA SER A 3 24.76 -7.81 -21.60
C SER A 3 25.37 -7.62 -20.21
N TYR A 4 26.10 -8.64 -19.79
CA TYR A 4 27.10 -8.51 -18.73
C TYR A 4 28.15 -7.50 -19.21
N ASN A 5 28.26 -6.35 -18.56
CA ASN A 5 29.48 -5.55 -18.60
C ASN A 5 29.86 -5.15 -17.16
N ALA A 6 31.14 -5.34 -16.85
CA ALA A 6 31.89 -4.83 -15.70
C ALA A 6 31.52 -5.17 -14.24
N GLY A 7 30.41 -5.84 -13.89
CA GLY A 7 30.25 -6.48 -12.56
C GLY A 7 30.41 -5.58 -11.31
N ILE A 8 30.33 -4.26 -11.47
CA ILE A 8 30.24 -3.28 -10.39
C ILE A 8 28.84 -2.69 -10.47
N LEU A 9 27.90 -3.26 -9.72
CA LEU A 9 26.62 -2.60 -9.48
C LEU A 9 26.91 -1.37 -8.60
N HIS A 10 26.91 -0.19 -9.21
CA HIS A 10 26.87 1.06 -8.48
C HIS A 10 25.40 1.41 -8.27
N GLY A 11 24.94 1.37 -7.02
CA GLY A 11 23.55 1.61 -6.66
C GLY A 11 23.45 2.37 -5.35
N ALA A 12 22.38 3.14 -5.21
CA ALA A 12 22.03 3.89 -4.00
C ALA A 12 20.58 3.58 -3.61
N TRP A 13 20.29 3.63 -2.31
CA TRP A 13 18.92 3.73 -1.83
C TRP A 13 18.49 5.19 -1.95
N ILE A 14 17.44 5.43 -2.71
CA ILE A 14 16.91 6.77 -3.01
C ILE A 14 15.46 6.81 -2.51
N ASP A 15 15.09 7.93 -1.91
CA ASP A 15 13.71 8.15 -1.48
C ASP A 15 12.81 8.40 -2.70
N ALA A 16 11.74 7.64 -2.80
CA ALA A 16 10.87 7.58 -3.97
C ALA A 16 9.53 8.26 -3.69
N THR A 17 9.57 9.48 -3.16
CA THR A 17 8.37 10.24 -2.74
C THR A 17 8.15 11.49 -3.59
N ASP A 18 9.17 11.98 -4.28
CA ASP A 18 9.10 13.14 -5.16
C ASP A 18 9.78 12.84 -6.50
N PRO A 19 9.11 13.02 -7.66
CA PRO A 19 9.68 12.68 -8.95
C PRO A 19 10.92 13.52 -9.33
N ASP A 20 10.94 14.81 -8.98
CA ASP A 20 12.04 15.71 -9.34
C ASP A 20 13.28 15.36 -8.51
N LEU A 21 13.12 15.13 -7.20
CA LEU A 21 14.20 14.68 -6.33
C LEU A 21 14.70 13.29 -6.72
N LEU A 22 13.80 12.35 -7.02
CA LEU A 22 14.14 11.01 -7.48
C LEU A 22 14.96 11.06 -8.78
N HIS A 23 14.59 11.93 -9.72
CA HIS A 23 15.37 12.14 -10.94
C HIS A 23 16.76 12.72 -10.62
N ASP A 24 16.85 13.76 -9.80
CA ASP A 24 18.13 14.40 -9.44
C ASP A 24 19.09 13.41 -8.76
N ASP A 25 18.58 12.62 -7.83
CA ASP A 25 19.35 11.59 -7.10
C ASP A 25 19.83 10.46 -8.04
N ILE A 26 19.00 10.03 -9.00
CA ILE A 26 19.42 9.07 -10.03
C ILE A 26 20.56 9.64 -10.88
N GLN A 27 20.48 10.91 -11.29
CA GLN A 27 21.54 11.54 -12.08
C GLN A 27 22.83 11.72 -11.27
N GLU A 28 22.73 12.08 -9.99
CA GLU A 28 23.87 12.17 -9.10
C GLU A 28 24.56 10.80 -8.93
N MET A 29 23.78 9.73 -8.75
CA MET A 29 24.28 8.35 -8.69
C MET A 29 24.99 7.96 -10.01
N LEU A 30 24.39 8.24 -11.16
CA LEU A 30 24.99 7.93 -12.47
C LEU A 30 26.30 8.71 -12.70
N ALA A 31 26.37 9.98 -12.29
CA ALA A 31 27.58 10.79 -12.39
C ALA A 31 28.74 10.28 -11.52
N GLN A 32 28.45 9.53 -10.45
CA GLN A 32 29.43 8.89 -9.58
C GLN A 32 29.84 7.49 -10.05
N SER A 33 29.23 7.00 -11.15
CA SER A 33 29.52 5.69 -11.70
C SER A 33 30.99 5.57 -12.12
N PRO A 34 31.65 4.43 -11.81
CA PRO A 34 32.99 4.13 -12.31
C PRO A 34 33.00 3.82 -13.81
N GLU A 35 31.83 3.62 -14.43
CA GLU A 35 31.67 3.37 -15.86
C GLU A 35 31.49 4.71 -16.61
N PRO A 36 32.30 5.01 -17.63
CA PRO A 36 32.13 6.23 -18.41
C PRO A 36 30.81 6.21 -19.19
N ASP A 37 30.14 7.36 -19.25
CA ASP A 37 28.87 7.57 -19.95
C ASP A 37 27.73 6.64 -19.47
N ALA A 38 27.65 6.41 -18.14
CA ALA A 38 26.53 5.68 -17.53
C ALA A 38 25.22 6.48 -17.68
N GLU A 39 24.35 6.07 -18.59
CA GLU A 39 23.05 6.70 -18.88
C GLU A 39 21.86 5.83 -18.45
N GLU A 40 22.06 4.52 -18.25
CA GLU A 40 20.99 3.57 -17.94
C GLU A 40 20.87 3.34 -16.42
N TRP A 41 19.63 3.32 -15.92
CA TRP A 41 19.29 2.96 -14.55
C TRP A 41 18.17 1.91 -14.54
N ALA A 42 18.07 1.15 -13.46
CA ALA A 42 17.01 0.18 -13.22
C ALA A 42 16.77 0.03 -11.71
N ILE A 43 15.52 -0.24 -11.33
CA ILE A 43 15.17 -0.54 -9.94
C ILE A 43 15.50 -2.01 -9.67
N HIS A 44 16.46 -2.26 -8.79
CA HIS A 44 16.91 -3.62 -8.44
C HIS A 44 16.34 -4.13 -7.11
N ASP A 45 16.04 -3.24 -6.17
CA ASP A 45 15.48 -3.55 -4.86
C ASP A 45 14.60 -2.38 -4.38
N PHE A 46 13.61 -2.66 -3.54
CA PHE A 46 12.68 -1.65 -3.03
C PHE A 46 11.98 -2.10 -1.74
N ASP A 47 11.58 -1.14 -0.91
CA ASP A 47 10.81 -1.38 0.33
C ASP A 47 9.52 -0.57 0.32
N PHE A 48 8.50 -1.10 -0.36
CA PHE A 48 7.16 -0.52 -0.47
C PHE A 48 6.12 -1.33 0.32
N HIS A 49 6.50 -1.79 1.52
CA HIS A 49 5.62 -2.61 2.37
C HIS A 49 5.04 -3.84 1.64
N GLY A 50 5.82 -4.46 0.76
CA GLY A 50 5.42 -5.64 -0.02
C GLY A 50 4.76 -5.36 -1.37
N VAL A 51 4.52 -4.10 -1.74
CA VAL A 51 4.04 -3.75 -3.09
C VAL A 51 5.13 -4.00 -4.13
N HIS A 52 4.81 -4.77 -5.16
CA HIS A 52 5.73 -5.02 -6.26
C HIS A 52 5.74 -3.87 -7.29
N ILE A 53 6.92 -3.32 -7.54
CA ILE A 53 7.19 -2.36 -8.63
C ILE A 53 7.99 -3.07 -9.73
N GLY A 54 7.70 -2.75 -10.99
CA GLY A 54 8.43 -3.26 -12.14
C GLY A 54 9.80 -2.59 -12.29
N GLU A 55 10.79 -3.32 -12.82
CA GLU A 55 12.17 -2.83 -13.03
C GLU A 55 12.27 -1.61 -13.98
N HIS A 56 11.21 -1.34 -14.75
CA HIS A 56 11.11 -0.26 -15.75
C HIS A 56 9.87 0.63 -15.54
N ASP A 57 9.30 0.65 -14.33
CA ASP A 57 8.23 1.57 -14.03
C ASP A 57 8.70 3.03 -14.14
N ASP A 58 7.78 3.89 -14.58
CA ASP A 58 7.99 5.32 -14.78
C ASP A 58 8.31 6.02 -13.45
N ILE A 59 9.29 6.93 -13.43
CA ILE A 59 9.78 7.59 -12.21
C ILE A 59 8.64 8.28 -11.48
N GLU A 60 7.79 8.98 -12.23
CA GLU A 60 6.64 9.72 -11.72
C GLU A 60 5.64 8.79 -11.05
N ARG A 61 5.43 7.60 -11.62
CA ARG A 61 4.56 6.57 -11.04
C ARG A 61 5.16 6.00 -9.75
N VAL A 62 6.45 5.67 -9.76
CA VAL A 62 7.15 5.15 -8.57
C VAL A 62 7.12 6.17 -7.44
N ALA A 63 7.38 7.44 -7.75
CA ALA A 63 7.31 8.54 -6.80
C ALA A 63 5.89 8.74 -6.23
N ALA A 64 4.85 8.65 -7.07
CA ALA A 64 3.47 8.76 -6.61
C ALA A 64 3.08 7.62 -5.66
N ILE A 65 3.50 6.38 -5.96
CA ILE A 65 3.25 5.22 -5.10
C ILE A 65 4.01 5.37 -3.78
N GLY A 66 5.28 5.76 -3.83
CA GLY A 66 6.08 5.93 -2.62
C GLY A 66 5.56 7.06 -1.73
N ALA A 67 5.09 8.17 -2.30
CA ALA A 67 4.42 9.22 -1.54
C ALA A 67 3.16 8.70 -0.80
N LEU A 68 2.33 7.89 -1.47
CA LEU A 68 1.12 7.32 -0.86
C LEU A 68 1.44 6.30 0.23
N ILE A 69 2.50 5.53 0.05
CA ILE A 69 2.98 4.58 1.05
C ILE A 69 3.62 5.30 2.23
N GLU A 70 4.36 6.40 2.01
CA GLU A 70 4.87 7.23 3.10
C GLU A 70 3.72 7.85 3.90
N GLU A 71 2.67 8.33 3.23
CA GLU A 71 1.53 8.98 3.87
C GLU A 71 0.62 8.00 4.63
N HIS A 72 0.30 6.85 4.02
CA HIS A 72 -0.72 5.92 4.51
C HIS A 72 -0.16 4.58 5.02
N GLY A 73 1.14 4.34 4.84
CA GLY A 73 1.84 3.16 5.34
C GLY A 73 1.35 1.84 4.74
N ALA A 74 1.41 0.80 5.57
CA ALA A 74 1.04 -0.56 5.21
C ALA A 74 -0.43 -0.72 4.77
N ALA A 75 -1.32 0.19 5.19
CA ALA A 75 -2.73 0.15 4.78
C ALA A 75 -2.88 0.40 3.28
N PHE A 76 -2.13 1.37 2.72
CA PHE A 76 -2.18 1.62 1.28
C PHE A 76 -1.53 0.48 0.49
N ALA A 77 -0.44 -0.08 1.00
CA ALA A 77 0.19 -1.26 0.40
C ALA A 77 -0.79 -2.45 0.32
N ALA A 78 -1.51 -2.73 1.40
CA ALA A 78 -2.54 -3.77 1.45
C ALA A 78 -3.69 -3.50 0.45
N TYR A 79 -4.15 -2.26 0.36
CA TYR A 79 -5.14 -1.86 -0.65
C TYR A 79 -4.64 -2.09 -2.07
N ALA A 80 -3.40 -1.66 -2.35
CA ALA A 80 -2.81 -1.76 -3.68
C ALA A 80 -2.56 -3.21 -4.11
N ASP A 81 -2.22 -4.11 -3.18
CA ASP A 81 -2.13 -5.55 -3.45
C ASP A 81 -3.50 -6.15 -3.85
N ASN A 82 -4.58 -5.70 -3.20
CA ASN A 82 -5.94 -6.18 -3.50
C ASN A 82 -6.49 -5.66 -4.84
N VAL A 83 -6.38 -4.36 -5.12
CA VAL A 83 -6.93 -3.77 -6.37
C VAL A 83 -5.98 -3.86 -7.56
N GLY A 84 -4.71 -4.16 -7.30
CA GLY A 84 -3.61 -4.06 -8.25
C GLY A 84 -3.02 -2.66 -8.27
N ILE A 85 -1.69 -2.57 -8.19
CA ILE A 85 -0.95 -1.31 -8.09
C ILE A 85 -1.21 -0.33 -9.26
N ASP A 86 -1.58 -0.84 -10.43
CA ASP A 86 -1.97 -0.04 -11.60
C ASP A 86 -3.29 0.73 -11.42
N TYR A 87 -4.16 0.23 -10.54
CA TYR A 87 -5.47 0.79 -10.25
C TYR A 87 -5.55 1.47 -8.88
N ALA A 88 -4.51 1.29 -8.06
CA ALA A 88 -4.42 1.90 -6.73
C ALA A 88 -4.23 3.41 -6.87
N THR A 89 -5.21 4.18 -6.40
CA THR A 89 -5.17 5.64 -6.38
C THR A 89 -5.44 6.15 -4.97
N ALA A 90 -5.00 7.37 -4.67
CA ALA A 90 -5.26 8.02 -3.39
C ALA A 90 -6.76 8.12 -3.09
N ASP A 91 -7.55 8.59 -4.08
CA ASP A 91 -9.00 8.73 -3.95
C ASP A 91 -9.67 7.36 -3.73
N GLY A 92 -9.27 6.34 -4.50
CA GLY A 92 -9.79 4.99 -4.34
C GLY A 92 -9.47 4.38 -2.98
N PHE A 93 -8.29 4.67 -2.44
CA PHE A 93 -7.91 4.28 -1.08
C PHE A 93 -8.77 5.00 -0.04
N GLN A 94 -8.97 6.32 -0.17
CA GLN A 94 -9.79 7.11 0.76
C GLN A 94 -11.26 6.65 0.77
N ASP A 95 -11.79 6.26 -0.39
CA ASP A 95 -13.16 5.75 -0.49
C ASP A 95 -13.32 4.34 0.09
N ALA A 96 -12.29 3.50 -0.03
CA ALA A 96 -12.32 2.11 0.42
C ALA A 96 -11.94 1.95 1.90
N TYR A 97 -10.89 2.63 2.35
CA TYR A 97 -10.28 2.41 3.66
C TYR A 97 -11.18 2.91 4.79
N CYS A 98 -11.57 2.01 5.67
CA CYS A 98 -12.39 2.33 6.84
C CYS A 98 -11.54 2.67 8.07
N GLY A 99 -10.35 2.08 8.19
CA GLY A 99 -9.50 2.19 9.39
C GLY A 99 -8.88 0.86 9.82
N GLU A 100 -8.39 0.81 11.05
CA GLU A 100 -7.78 -0.36 11.68
C GLU A 100 -8.52 -0.72 12.98
N TRP A 101 -8.81 -2.02 13.15
CA TRP A 101 -9.48 -2.56 14.34
C TRP A 101 -8.80 -3.82 14.84
N ASP A 102 -8.95 -4.16 16.12
CA ASP A 102 -8.44 -5.42 16.69
C ASP A 102 -8.93 -6.69 15.95
N SER A 103 -10.11 -6.64 15.32
CA SER A 103 -10.66 -7.74 14.51
C SER A 103 -11.83 -7.28 13.64
N GLU A 104 -12.20 -8.10 12.65
CA GLU A 104 -13.43 -7.95 11.86
C GLU A 104 -14.70 -7.84 12.72
N ARG A 105 -14.74 -8.59 13.83
CA ARG A 105 -15.84 -8.53 14.80
C ARG A 105 -15.92 -7.16 15.46
N HIS A 106 -14.77 -6.60 15.87
CA HIS A 106 -14.72 -5.30 16.52
C HIS A 106 -15.20 -4.19 15.57
N TYR A 107 -14.77 -4.24 14.31
CA TYR A 107 -15.30 -3.35 13.27
C TYR A 107 -16.82 -3.46 13.11
N ALA A 108 -17.34 -4.69 13.05
CA ALA A 108 -18.77 -4.93 12.89
C ALA A 108 -19.58 -4.44 14.09
N GLU A 109 -19.07 -4.62 15.32
CA GLU A 109 -19.69 -4.15 16.55
C GLU A 109 -19.79 -2.62 16.58
N GLU A 110 -18.67 -1.91 16.45
CA GLU A 110 -18.66 -0.44 16.48
C GLU A 110 -19.51 0.16 15.35
N SER A 111 -19.35 -0.36 14.12
CA SER A 111 -20.12 0.14 12.97
C SER A 111 -21.62 -0.12 13.11
N PHE A 112 -22.01 -1.26 13.69
CA PHE A 112 -23.41 -1.59 13.90
C PHE A 112 -24.02 -0.70 14.99
N ASP A 113 -23.31 -0.49 16.10
CA ASP A 113 -23.75 0.36 17.20
C ASP A 113 -23.83 1.85 16.79
N ASP A 114 -22.97 2.30 15.87
CA ASP A 114 -23.04 3.64 15.28
C ASP A 114 -24.24 3.83 14.35
N LEU A 115 -24.67 2.76 13.66
CA LEU A 115 -25.80 2.80 12.74
C LEU A 115 -27.15 2.62 13.42
N TYR A 116 -27.19 1.91 14.55
CA TYR A 116 -28.42 1.53 15.25
C TYR A 116 -28.38 1.88 16.72
N ASP A 117 -29.41 2.59 17.20
CA ASP A 117 -29.63 2.81 18.64
C ASP A 117 -30.22 1.53 19.26
N ILE A 118 -29.36 0.69 19.83
CA ILE A 118 -29.72 -0.62 20.38
C ILE A 118 -30.12 -0.46 21.85
N PRO A 119 -31.36 -0.81 22.23
CA PRO A 119 -31.75 -0.82 23.63
C PRO A 119 -30.95 -1.84 24.45
N ASP A 120 -30.50 -1.48 25.65
CA ASP A 120 -29.68 -2.32 26.55
C ASP A 120 -30.20 -3.76 26.72
N HIS A 121 -31.53 -3.93 26.76
CA HIS A 121 -32.17 -5.23 26.95
C HIS A 121 -32.13 -6.14 25.72
N LEU A 122 -31.74 -5.61 24.55
CA LEU A 122 -31.56 -6.34 23.30
C LEU A 122 -30.08 -6.55 22.93
N ALA A 123 -29.16 -5.76 23.48
CA ALA A 123 -27.73 -5.83 23.14
C ALA A 123 -27.14 -7.24 23.26
N SER A 124 -27.49 -7.98 24.32
CA SER A 124 -27.00 -9.36 24.53
C SER A 124 -27.56 -10.41 23.54
N TYR A 125 -28.54 -10.04 22.71
CA TYR A 125 -29.13 -10.92 21.70
C TYR A 125 -28.51 -10.72 20.31
N ILE A 126 -27.65 -9.73 20.15
CA ILE A 126 -27.01 -9.41 18.87
C ILE A 126 -25.80 -10.33 18.69
N ASP A 127 -25.76 -10.99 17.55
CA ASP A 127 -24.67 -11.89 17.16
C ASP A 127 -23.72 -11.13 16.22
N TYR A 128 -22.77 -10.40 16.81
CA TYR A 128 -21.77 -9.64 16.07
C TYR A 128 -20.82 -10.52 15.26
N ASP A 129 -20.62 -11.79 15.65
CA ASP A 129 -19.81 -12.73 14.86
C ASP A 129 -20.52 -13.08 13.54
N ALA A 130 -21.84 -13.30 13.59
CA ALA A 130 -22.63 -13.52 12.39
C ALA A 130 -22.68 -12.28 11.49
N ILE A 131 -22.81 -11.09 12.06
CA ILE A 131 -22.81 -9.82 11.31
C ILE A 131 -21.46 -9.63 10.61
N ALA A 132 -20.34 -9.74 11.35
CA ALA A 132 -19.00 -9.62 10.79
C ALA A 132 -18.80 -10.60 9.64
N ARG A 133 -19.09 -11.88 9.85
CA ARG A 133 -18.96 -12.90 8.80
C ARG A 133 -19.75 -12.52 7.55
N ASP A 134 -20.99 -12.07 7.69
CA ASP A 134 -21.85 -11.75 6.55
C ASP A 134 -21.34 -10.49 5.80
N TRP A 135 -20.82 -9.50 6.52
CA TRP A 135 -20.22 -8.29 5.96
C TRP A 135 -18.90 -8.54 5.22
N PHE A 136 -17.97 -9.30 5.81
CA PHE A 136 -16.67 -9.61 5.20
C PHE A 136 -16.73 -10.70 4.12
N MET A 137 -17.91 -11.29 3.87
CA MET A 137 -18.16 -12.14 2.71
C MET A 137 -18.53 -11.34 1.44
N GLY A 138 -18.82 -10.05 1.55
CA GLY A 138 -19.37 -9.29 0.42
C GLY A 138 -19.07 -7.80 0.44
N ASP A 139 -19.45 -7.09 1.50
CA ASP A 139 -19.38 -5.63 1.54
C ASP A 139 -17.98 -5.12 1.89
N PHE A 140 -17.21 -5.92 2.65
CA PHE A 140 -15.89 -5.57 3.14
C PHE A 140 -14.87 -6.67 2.90
N TYR A 141 -13.59 -6.29 2.97
CA TYR A 141 -12.48 -7.21 3.13
C TYR A 141 -11.52 -6.67 4.20
N SER A 142 -10.74 -7.56 4.79
CA SER A 142 -9.74 -7.22 5.80
C SER A 142 -8.36 -7.74 5.40
N VAL A 143 -7.31 -7.06 5.87
CA VAL A 143 -5.92 -7.50 5.76
C VAL A 143 -5.24 -7.35 7.11
N ASP A 144 -4.47 -8.35 7.53
CA ASP A 144 -3.72 -8.32 8.79
C ASP A 144 -2.73 -7.14 8.80
N GLY A 145 -2.84 -6.28 9.81
CA GLY A 145 -1.88 -5.24 10.16
C GLY A 145 -0.98 -5.66 11.32
N ASP A 146 -0.10 -4.75 11.76
CA ASP A 146 0.82 -5.03 12.87
C ASP A 146 0.10 -5.19 14.22
N CYS A 147 -0.99 -4.46 14.42
CA CYS A 147 -1.72 -4.38 15.69
C CYS A 147 -3.18 -4.85 15.60
N GLY A 148 -3.66 -5.24 14.42
CA GLY A 148 -5.06 -5.57 14.17
C GLY A 148 -5.31 -5.94 12.71
N VAL A 149 -6.44 -5.51 12.17
CA VAL A 149 -6.82 -5.68 10.77
C VAL A 149 -7.18 -4.34 10.16
N PHE A 150 -6.62 -4.08 8.97
CA PHE A 150 -7.08 -3.00 8.10
C PHE A 150 -8.39 -3.42 7.45
N VAL A 151 -9.42 -2.57 7.54
CA VAL A 151 -10.74 -2.84 6.95
C VAL A 151 -10.97 -1.93 5.76
N PHE A 152 -11.46 -2.54 4.67
CA PHE A 152 -11.75 -1.87 3.42
C PHE A 152 -13.13 -2.24 2.92
N ARG A 153 -13.82 -1.31 2.26
CA ARG A 153 -15.03 -1.57 1.49
C ARG A 153 -14.68 -2.17 0.14
N ASN A 154 -15.50 -3.12 -0.32
CA ASN A 154 -15.48 -3.54 -1.72
C ASN A 154 -16.16 -2.46 -2.57
N CYS A 155 -15.38 -1.78 -3.41
CA CYS A 155 -15.83 -0.73 -4.33
C CYS A 155 -16.03 -1.24 -5.76
#